data_AF-A0A9P6XG77-F1
#
_entry.id   AF-A0A9P6XG77-F1
#
_cell.length_a   1.000
_cell.length_b   1.000
_cell.length_c   1.000
_cell.angle_alpha   90.00
_cell.angle_beta   90.00
_cell.angle_gamma   90.00
#
_symmetry.space_group_name_H-M   'P 1'
#
loop_
_entity.id
_entity.type
_entity.pdbx_description
1 polymer ?
#
loop_
_entity_poly.entity_id
_entity_poly.type
_entity_poly.pdbx_seq_one_letter_code
_entity_poly.pdbx_strand_id
1 'polypeptide(L)' 'MAEGLKVDPAIEKWAHLRENTHLYFSFNKRNTRRSLFWGIAIPVGLTILAYQTDRKWNFSGAQTKEDLSPKKD' A
#
# COMPACT_ATOMS: atom_id res chain seq x y z
N MET A 1 15.03 34.88 5.48
CA MET A 1 13.83 34.70 4.63
C MET A 1 14.27 35.04 3.22
N ALA A 2 14.16 34.11 2.27
CA ALA A 2 14.79 34.22 0.96
C ALA A 2 14.41 35.55 0.26
N GLU A 3 15.40 36.42 0.08
CA GLU A 3 15.27 37.73 -0.55
C GLU A 3 15.02 37.49 -2.06
N GLY A 4 13.75 37.53 -2.49
CA GLY A 4 13.34 37.37 -3.89
C GLY A 4 12.18 36.41 -4.18
N LEU A 5 11.67 35.67 -3.19
CA LEU A 5 10.53 34.78 -3.41
C LEU A 5 9.22 35.58 -3.45
N LYS A 6 8.56 35.62 -4.61
CA LYS A 6 7.18 36.11 -4.71
C LYS A 6 6.25 35.07 -4.11
N VAL A 7 5.73 35.37 -2.94
CA VAL A 7 4.76 34.53 -2.25
C VAL A 7 3.40 34.64 -2.95
N ASP A 8 2.92 33.54 -3.49
CA ASP A 8 1.55 33.43 -4.02
C ASP A 8 0.62 32.90 -2.92
N PRO A 9 -0.37 33.70 -2.47
CA PRO A 9 -1.33 33.28 -1.45
C PRO A 9 -2.10 32.00 -1.81
N ALA A 10 -2.29 31.71 -3.11
CA ALA A 10 -2.99 30.51 -3.55
C ALA A 10 -2.15 29.24 -3.29
N ILE A 11 -0.84 29.31 -3.53
CA ILE A 11 0.09 28.21 -3.30
C ILE A 11 0.21 27.92 -1.80
N GLU A 12 0.32 28.96 -0.97
CA GLU A 12 0.37 28.81 0.48
C GLU A 12 -0.90 28.16 1.04
N LYS A 13 -2.08 28.59 0.57
CA LYS A 13 -3.36 27.98 0.99
C LYS A 13 -3.44 26.51 0.58
N TRP A 14 -3.02 26.18 -0.64
CA TRP A 14 -3.00 24.78 -1.10
C TRP A 14 -2.07 23.92 -0.26
N ALA A 15 -0.84 24.41 0.01
CA ALA A 15 0.13 23.73 0.86
C ALA A 15 -0.45 23.52 2.26
N HIS A 16 -1.02 24.57 2.86
CA HIS A 16 -1.64 24.53 4.17
C HIS A 16 -2.81 23.53 4.24
N LEU A 17 -3.68 23.46 3.22
CA LEU A 17 -4.78 22.49 3.20
C LEU A 17 -4.27 21.04 3.09
N ARG A 18 -3.24 20.81 2.27
CA ARG A 18 -2.64 19.48 2.10
C ARG A 18 -1.94 19.02 3.38
N GLU A 19 -1.20 19.89 4.04
CA GLU A 19 -0.50 19.57 5.29
C GLU A 19 -1.49 19.34 6.45
N ASN A 20 -2.57 20.12 6.50
CA ASN A 20 -3.60 20.04 7.53
C ASN A 20 -4.79 19.15 7.16
N THR A 21 -4.66 18.27 6.18
CA THR A 21 -5.77 17.40 5.73
C THR A 21 -6.35 16.54 6.86
N HIS A 22 -5.53 16.16 7.85
CA HIS A 22 -5.96 15.38 9.00
C HIS A 22 -6.95 16.11 9.91
N LEU A 23 -6.91 17.44 9.98
CA LEU A 23 -7.85 18.26 10.77
C LEU A 23 -9.26 18.23 10.17
N TYR A 24 -9.37 18.07 8.86
CA TYR A 24 -10.65 18.08 8.12
C TYR A 24 -11.14 16.68 7.75
N PHE A 25 -10.42 15.64 8.15
CA PHE A 25 -10.78 14.27 7.84
C PHE A 25 -12.01 13.83 8.64
N SER A 26 -12.92 13.11 7.99
CA SER A 26 -14.05 12.45 8.65
C SER A 26 -14.30 11.05 8.11
N PHE A 27 -14.71 10.15 9.01
CA PHE A 27 -15.16 8.81 8.68
C PHE A 27 -16.60 8.82 8.17
N ASN A 28 -16.73 9.07 6.87
CA ASN A 28 -17.99 8.86 6.15
C ASN A 28 -17.99 7.48 5.46
N LYS A 29 -19.16 7.04 4.96
CA LYS A 29 -19.32 5.74 4.31
C LYS A 29 -18.30 5.47 3.19
N ARG A 30 -17.90 6.49 2.43
CA ARG A 30 -16.91 6.35 1.34
C ARG A 30 -15.50 6.17 1.90
N ASN A 31 -15.08 7.03 2.82
CA ASN A 31 -13.74 7.01 3.40
C ASN A 31 -13.52 5.75 4.23
N THR A 32 -14.48 5.37 5.07
CA THR A 32 -14.41 4.14 5.87
C THR A 32 -14.22 2.91 5.00
N ARG A 33 -14.98 2.77 3.91
CA ARG A 33 -14.82 1.63 2.98
C ARG A 33 -13.42 1.59 2.35
N ARG A 34 -12.90 2.75 1.95
CA ARG A 34 -11.55 2.84 1.36
C ARG A 34 -10.46 2.52 2.38
N SER A 35 -10.56 3.06 3.58
CA SER A 35 -9.61 2.80 4.67
C SER A 35 -9.60 1.32 5.05
N LEU A 36 -10.77 0.68 5.18
CA LEU A 36 -10.84 -0.75 5.48
C LEU A 36 -10.30 -1.61 4.33
N PHE A 37 -10.64 -1.29 3.09
CA PHE A 37 -10.18 -2.06 1.94
C PHE A 37 -8.65 -1.99 1.80
N TRP A 38 -8.09 -0.78 1.73
CA TRP A 38 -6.65 -0.60 1.51
C TRP A 38 -5.81 -0.83 2.75
N GLY A 39 -6.32 -0.46 3.93
CA GLY A 39 -5.59 -0.59 5.20
C GLY A 39 -5.65 -1.98 5.82
N ILE A 40 -6.68 -2.78 5.49
CA ILE A 40 -6.88 -4.10 6.11
C ILE A 40 -7.02 -5.19 5.05
N ALA A 41 -8.01 -5.09 4.17
CA ALA A 41 -8.33 -6.19 3.26
C ALA A 41 -7.15 -6.56 2.35
N ILE A 42 -6.47 -5.57 1.77
CA ILE A 42 -5.31 -5.79 0.91
C ILE A 42 -4.12 -6.39 1.69
N PRO A 43 -3.61 -5.79 2.79
CA PRO A 43 -2.52 -6.38 3.54
C PRO A 43 -2.81 -7.79 4.06
N VAL A 44 -4.01 -8.04 4.59
CA VAL A 44 -4.40 -9.37 5.08
C VAL A 44 -4.48 -10.37 3.93
N GLY A 45 -5.14 -10.01 2.83
CA GLY A 45 -5.25 -10.87 1.65
C GLY A 45 -3.89 -11.24 1.07
N LEU A 46 -2.99 -10.27 0.92
CA LEU A 46 -1.62 -10.50 0.45
C LEU A 46 -0.82 -11.36 1.42
N THR A 47 -0.98 -11.15 2.73
CA THR A 47 -0.30 -11.95 3.76
C THR A 47 -0.73 -13.41 3.69
N ILE A 48 -2.04 -13.68 3.58
CA ILE A 48 -2.57 -15.04 3.42
C ILE A 48 -2.01 -15.69 2.15
N LEU A 49 -2.04 -14.97 1.02
CA LEU A 49 -1.49 -15.47 -0.24
C LEU A 49 0.01 -15.76 -0.13
N ALA A 50 0.77 -14.88 0.53
CA ALA A 50 2.20 -15.07 0.77
C ALA A 50 2.43 -16.35 1.58
N TYR A 51 1.74 -16.55 2.71
CA TYR A 51 1.89 -17.77 3.51
C TYR A 51 1.46 -19.04 2.78
N GLN A 52 0.47 -18.97 1.89
CA GLN A 52 0.04 -20.13 1.10
C GLN A 52 0.98 -20.48 -0.06
N THR A 53 1.73 -19.49 -0.54
CA THR A 53 2.68 -19.65 -1.65
C THR A 53 4.12 -19.79 -1.18
N ASP A 54 4.39 -19.47 0.08
CA ASP A 54 5.72 -19.55 0.68
C ASP A 54 6.27 -20.96 0.56
N ARG A 55 7.45 -21.08 -0.07
CA ARG A 55 8.17 -22.32 -0.34
C ARG A 55 7.36 -23.40 -1.06
N LYS A 56 6.20 -23.07 -1.62
CA LYS A 56 5.39 -24.04 -2.37
C LYS A 56 6.02 -24.37 -3.72
N TRP A 57 6.69 -23.39 -4.33
CA TRP A 57 7.22 -23.48 -5.67
C TRP A 57 8.74 -23.29 -5.66
N ASN A 58 9.45 -24.25 -6.22
CA ASN A 58 10.88 -24.17 -6.51
C ASN A 58 11.07 -24.29 -8.03
N PHE A 59 11.44 -23.19 -8.67
CA PHE A 59 11.67 -23.16 -10.13
C PHE A 59 13.14 -23.44 -10.50
N SER A 60 14.02 -23.61 -9.51
CA SER A 60 15.44 -23.84 -9.76
C SER A 60 15.66 -25.23 -10.36
N GLY A 61 15.95 -25.29 -11.66
CA GLY A 61 16.23 -26.54 -12.37
C GLY A 61 15.02 -27.46 -12.58
N ALA A 62 13.80 -26.97 -12.31
CA ALA A 62 12.59 -27.74 -12.50
C ALA A 62 12.28 -27.94 -14.00
N GLN A 63 12.17 -29.20 -14.44
CA GLN A 63 11.84 -29.54 -15.83
C GLN A 63 10.44 -30.15 -15.94
N THR A 64 9.99 -30.83 -14.89
CA THR A 64 8.67 -31.47 -14.82
C THR A 64 7.82 -30.86 -13.71
N LYS A 65 6.52 -31.17 -13.70
CA LYS A 65 5.60 -30.70 -12.64
C LYS A 65 5.97 -31.22 -11.26
N GLU A 66 6.62 -32.37 -11.19
CA GLU A 66 7.05 -33.03 -9.96
C GLU A 66 8.23 -32.29 -9.30
N ASP A 67 9.06 -31.62 -10.10
CA ASP A 67 10.22 -30.86 -9.62
C ASP A 67 9.85 -29.47 -9.09
N LEU A 68 8.65 -28.98 -9.41
CA LEU A 68 8.17 -27.65 -9.03
C LEU A 68 7.84 -27.53 -7.54
N SER A 69 7.53 -28.63 -6.85
CA SER A 69 7.30 -28.65 -5.41
C SER A 69 8.54 -29.20 -4.70
N PRO A 70 9.01 -28.58 -3.61
CA PRO A 70 10.11 -29.16 -2.84
C PRO A 70 9.73 -30.54 -2.31
N LYS A 71 10.61 -31.52 -2.53
CA LYS A 71 10.46 -32.87 -1.98
C LYS A 71 10.62 -32.78 -0.46
N LYS A 72 9.70 -33.37 0.30
CA LYS A 72 9.90 -33.63 1.72
C LYS A 72 10.87 -34.80 1.82
N ASP A 73 12.08 -34.54 2.31
CA ASP A 73 13.05 -35.56 2.71
C ASP A 73 12.53 -36.36 3.93
#